data_AF-A0A969EXI2-F1
#
_entry.id   AF-A0A969EXI2-F1
#
_cell.length_a   1.000
_cell.length_b   1.000
_cell.length_c   1.000
_cell.angle_alpha   90.00
_cell.angle_beta   90.00
_cell.angle_gamma   90.00
#
_symmetry.space_group_name_H-M   'P 1'
#
loop_
_entity.id
_entity.type
_entity.pdbx_description
1 polymer ?
#
loop_
_entity_poly.entity_id
_entity_poly.type
_entity_poly.pdbx_seq_one_letter_code
_entity_poly.pdbx_strand_id
1 'polypeptide(L)' 'MIGCHARAASTDIVIDATEMADVRWIPRTDVAAALAGSHPTLRVPGALAIAHHLIKAWVAGEVRW' A
#
# COMPACT_ATOMS: atom_id res chain seq x y z
N MET A 1 0.35 -2.68 17.05
CA MET A 1 0.65 -1.87 15.85
C MET A 1 -0.30 -0.70 15.82
N ILE A 2 0.20 0.53 15.58
CA ILE A 2 -0.63 1.72 15.36
C ILE A 2 -0.62 1.98 13.85
N GLY A 3 -1.79 1.97 13.22
CA GLY A 3 -1.92 2.19 11.79
C GLY A 3 -2.16 3.67 11.48
N CYS A 4 -1.38 4.23 10.56
CA CYS A 4 -1.49 5.62 10.16
C CYS A 4 -1.58 5.73 8.64
N HIS A 5 -2.30 6.76 8.22
CA HIS A 5 -2.35 7.24 6.86
C HIS A 5 -1.51 8.53 6.79
N ALA A 6 -0.61 8.64 5.81
CA ALA A 6 0.19 9.86 5.59
C ALA A 6 0.15 10.34 4.12
N ARG A 7 0.36 11.63 3.92
CA ARG A 7 0.59 12.25 2.61
C ARG A 7 2.09 12.46 2.42
N ALA A 8 2.66 11.90 1.36
CA ALA A 8 4.07 12.08 1.04
C ALA A 8 4.36 13.54 0.65
N ALA A 9 5.51 14.05 1.10
CA ALA A 9 5.97 15.41 0.77
C ALA A 9 6.82 15.45 -0.52
N SER A 10 7.33 14.30 -0.97
CA SER A 10 8.05 14.10 -2.23
C SER A 10 7.72 12.73 -2.81
N THR A 11 8.04 12.52 -4.09
CA THR A 11 7.99 11.22 -4.79
C THR A 11 9.34 10.52 -4.86
N ASP A 12 10.42 11.14 -4.41
CA ASP A 12 11.75 10.53 -4.40
C ASP A 12 11.78 9.30 -3.48
N ILE A 13 12.38 8.22 -3.96
CA ILE A 13 12.53 6.97 -3.22
C ILE A 13 14.02 6.76 -2.93
N VAL A 14 14.36 6.59 -1.66
CA VAL A 14 15.68 6.14 -1.20
C VAL A 14 15.48 4.80 -0.50
N ILE A 15 16.05 3.74 -1.06
CA ILE A 15 15.86 2.36 -0.57
C ILE A 15 17.00 1.99 0.39
N ASP A 16 16.66 1.51 1.57
CA ASP A 16 17.60 0.78 2.43
C ASP A 16 17.58 -0.70 2.06
N ALA A 17 18.61 -1.15 1.34
CA ALA A 17 18.72 -2.53 0.88
C ALA A 17 18.92 -3.55 2.01
N THR A 18 19.24 -3.11 3.23
CA THR A 18 19.34 -4.01 4.40
C THR A 18 17.97 -4.42 4.91
N GLU A 19 16.98 -3.52 4.84
CA GLU A 19 15.63 -3.75 5.37
C GLU A 19 14.59 -3.98 4.27
N MET A 20 14.79 -3.40 3.08
CA MET A 20 13.78 -3.30 2.04
C MET A 20 14.27 -3.95 0.73
N ALA A 21 13.52 -4.93 0.23
CA ALA A 21 13.84 -5.62 -1.02
C ALA A 21 13.35 -4.87 -2.27
N ASP A 22 12.23 -4.15 -2.18
CA ASP A 22 11.65 -3.37 -3.27
C ASP A 22 10.74 -2.27 -2.71
N VAL A 23 10.84 -1.07 -3.28
CA VAL A 23 10.06 0.11 -2.89
C VAL A 23 9.69 0.88 -4.14
N ARG A 24 8.39 1.07 -4.36
CA ARG A 24 7.87 1.77 -5.54
C ARG A 24 6.51 2.41 -5.25
N TRP A 25 6.21 3.46 -6.01
CA TRP A 25 4.84 3.98 -6.12
C TRP A 25 4.00 3.04 -6.95
N ILE A 26 2.75 2.79 -6.51
CA ILE A 26 1.83 1.88 -7.18
C ILE A 26 0.53 2.62 -7.50
N PRO A 27 0.02 2.54 -8.74
CA PRO A 27 -1.27 3.11 -9.10
C PRO A 27 -2.40 2.54 -8.23
N ARG A 28 -3.38 3.38 -7.90
CA ARG A 28 -4.55 2.97 -7.10
C ARG A 28 -5.32 1.82 -7.74
N THR A 29 -5.41 1.80 -9.06
CA THR A 29 -6.05 0.73 -9.85
C THR A 29 -5.38 -0.62 -9.63
N ASP A 30 -4.06 -0.64 -9.55
CA ASP A 30 -3.27 -1.86 -9.41
C ASP A 30 -3.37 -2.40 -7.97
N VAL A 31 -3.38 -1.50 -6.99
CA VAL A 31 -3.65 -1.86 -5.59
C VAL A 31 -5.08 -2.41 -5.43
N ALA A 32 -6.07 -1.83 -6.12
CA ALA A 32 -7.44 -2.34 -6.12
C ALA A 32 -7.52 -3.75 -6.74
N ALA A 33 -6.85 -3.99 -7.87
CA ALA A 33 -6.74 -5.32 -8.46
C ALA A 33 -6.03 -6.31 -7.53
N ALA A 34 -5.00 -5.88 -6.80
CA ALA A 34 -4.28 -6.73 -5.85
C ALA A 34 -5.12 -7.07 -4.62
N LEU A 35 -5.93 -6.14 -4.11
CA LEU A 35 -6.94 -6.40 -3.07
C LEU A 35 -8.00 -7.40 -3.52
N ALA A 36 -8.39 -7.36 -4.80
CA ALA A 36 -9.32 -8.31 -5.42
C ALA A 36 -8.65 -9.66 -5.77
N GLY A 37 -7.35 -9.81 -5.57
CA GLY A 37 -6.59 -11.01 -5.92
C GLY A 37 -6.39 -11.23 -7.42
N SER A 38 -6.69 -10.24 -8.26
CA SER A 38 -6.60 -10.33 -9.73
C SER A 38 -5.31 -9.74 -10.31
N HIS A 39 -4.50 -9.04 -9.51
CA HIS A 39 -3.24 -8.48 -9.98
C HIS A 39 -2.19 -9.58 -10.20
N PRO A 40 -1.46 -9.60 -11.33
CA PRO A 40 -0.55 -10.70 -11.67
C PRO A 40 0.58 -10.89 -10.65
N THR A 41 1.25 -9.80 -10.25
CA THR A 41 2.48 -9.84 -9.44
C THR A 41 2.35 -9.24 -8.03
N LEU A 42 1.66 -8.11 -7.88
CA LEU A 42 1.40 -7.48 -6.59
C LEU A 42 0.50 -8.35 -5.71
N ARG A 43 0.86 -8.45 -4.43
CA ARG A 43 0.09 -9.12 -3.38
C ARG A 43 -0.08 -8.16 -2.22
N VAL A 44 -1.28 -8.15 -1.63
CA VAL A 44 -1.58 -7.38 -0.41
C VAL A 44 -1.62 -8.37 0.76
N PRO A 45 -1.20 -7.96 1.98
CA PRO A 45 -1.36 -8.80 3.17
C PRO A 45 -2.79 -9.30 3.37
N GLY A 46 -2.94 -10.44 4.05
CA GLY A 46 -4.25 -11.04 4.33
C GLY A 46 -5.16 -10.13 5.17
N ALA A 47 -6.47 -10.40 5.14
CA ALA A 47 -7.50 -9.55 5.74
C ALA A 47 -7.38 -9.34 7.26
N LEU A 48 -6.60 -10.15 7.97
CA LEU A 48 -6.33 -9.98 9.41
C LEU A 48 -5.22 -8.96 9.71
N ALA A 49 -4.41 -8.59 8.71
CA ALA A 49 -3.29 -7.69 8.91
C ALA A 49 -3.76 -6.23 8.94
N ILE A 50 -3.25 -5.41 9.87
CA ILE A 50 -3.54 -3.97 9.92
C ILE A 50 -3.21 -3.28 8.58
N ALA A 51 -2.15 -3.71 7.90
CA ALA A 51 -1.74 -3.21 6.60
C ALA A 51 -2.83 -3.40 5.53
N HIS A 52 -3.56 -4.54 5.56
CA HIS A 52 -4.67 -4.78 4.64
C HIS A 52 -5.76 -3.73 4.81
N HIS A 53 -6.14 -3.42 6.05
CA HIS A 53 -7.16 -2.42 6.34
C HIS A 53 -6.74 -1.01 5.93
N LEU A 54 -5.48 -0.62 6.18
CA LEU A 54 -4.95 0.68 5.77
C LEU A 54 -4.99 0.84 4.24
N ILE A 55 -4.55 -0.19 3.51
CA ILE A 55 -4.55 -0.20 2.05
C ILE A 55 -6.00 -0.16 1.51
N LYS A 56 -6.89 -0.99 2.06
CA LYS A 56 -8.30 -1.03 1.67
C LYS A 56 -9.02 0.30 1.88
N ALA A 57 -8.86 0.92 3.05
CA ALA A 57 -9.47 2.21 3.37
C ALA A 57 -8.99 3.31 2.40
N TRP A 58 -7.68 3.31 2.06
CA TRP A 58 -7.14 4.24 1.07
C TRP A 58 -7.79 4.03 -0.30
N VAL A 59 -7.88 2.79 -0.80
CA VAL A 59 -8.52 2.45 -2.09
C VAL A 59 -10.02 2.74 -2.11
N ALA A 60 -10.73 2.56 -1.00
CA ALA A 60 -12.15 2.86 -0.86
C ALA A 60 -12.45 4.37 -0.80
N GLY A 61 -11.42 5.21 -0.59
CA GLY A 61 -11.61 6.66 -0.49
C GLY A 61 -12.11 7.11 0.89
N GLU A 62 -11.95 6.26 1.89
CA GLU A 62 -12.32 6.57 3.28
C GLU A 62 -11.33 7.55 3.94
N VAL A 63 -10.11 7.61 3.40
CA VAL A 63 -9.04 8.48 3.91
C VAL A 63 -9.17 9.88 3.33
N ARG A 64 -9.33 10.87 4.20
CA ARG A 64 -9.48 12.29 3.86
C ARG A 64 -8.25 13.06 4.33
N TRP A 65 -7.81 14.03 3.53
CA TRP A 65 -6.63 14.85 3.75
C TRP A 65 -6.91 16.29 3.40
#